data_AF-A0A1K2ISB9-F1
#
_entry.id   AF-A0A1K2ISB9-F1
#
_cell.length_a   1.000
_cell.length_b   1.000
_cell.length_c   1.000
_cell.angle_alpha   90.00
_cell.angle_beta   90.00
_cell.angle_gamma   90.00
#
_symmetry.space_group_name_H-M   'P 1'
#
loop_
_entity.id
_entity.type
_entity.pdbx_description
1 polymer ?
#
loop_
_entity_poly.entity_id
_entity_poly.type
_entity_poly.pdbx_seq_one_letter_code
_entity_poly.pdbx_strand_id
1 'polypeptide(L)'
;MNIIKNLLLILFLLLSTINFAQTTADINCASELKTIDTEIKSQSTVSYKIIFSQKLYTEKSFEFSEAIIVITDIDDNLNLDETIEAIVAIGVKNKLSKILAFKTCKAVEFYFNQNRLNSSQTDYLDKNLLPKVEIDLNKSLSKKERKKNKRKRDLIELVSNKSCEKFEQLKTTRISAEQFVQILSKISADYAKKTQKVYEMSFEESAIQFIDDLTKHLVVNCGPVSELKKK
;
A
#
# COMPACT_ATOMS: atom_id res chain seq x y z
N MET A 1 6.61 19.15 24.75
CA MET A 1 7.35 18.27 23.81
C MET A 1 8.60 18.99 23.36
N ASN A 2 9.77 18.49 23.78
CA ASN A 2 11.07 19.01 23.39
C ASN A 2 11.42 18.46 21.99
N ILE A 3 11.71 19.35 21.03
CA ILE A 3 12.01 18.98 19.62
C ILE A 3 13.21 18.01 19.56
N ILE A 4 14.21 18.19 20.42
CA ILE A 4 15.39 17.33 20.50
C ILE A 4 15.01 15.89 20.90
N LYS A 5 14.07 15.76 21.85
CA LYS A 5 13.56 14.44 22.27
C LYS A 5 12.82 13.74 21.13
N ASN A 6 12.00 14.48 20.37
CA ASN A 6 11.29 13.94 19.21
C ASN A 6 12.26 13.54 18.10
N LEU A 7 13.29 14.36 17.85
CA LEU A 7 14.32 14.09 16.85
C LEU A 7 15.05 12.78 17.15
N LEU A 8 15.52 12.58 18.38
CA LEU A 8 16.21 11.35 18.78
C LEU A 8 15.31 10.11 18.66
N LEU A 9 14.04 10.23 19.02
CA LEU A 9 13.09 9.13 18.91
C LEU A 9 12.82 8.78 17.44
N ILE A 10 12.58 9.78 16.58
CA ILE A 10 12.36 9.57 15.14
C ILE A 10 13.61 8.98 14.48
N LEU A 11 14.81 9.45 14.85
CA LEU A 11 16.08 8.91 14.36
C LEU A 11 16.21 7.42 14.70
N PHE A 12 15.89 7.05 15.94
CA PHE A 12 15.90 5.65 16.38
C PHE A 12 14.90 4.78 15.61
N LEU A 13 13.68 5.30 15.36
CA LEU A 13 12.66 4.62 14.58
C LEU A 13 13.06 4.47 13.10
N LEU A 14 13.74 5.46 12.54
CA LEU A 14 14.19 5.42 11.15
C LEU A 14 15.29 4.38 10.94
N LEU A 15 16.21 4.20 11.91
CA LEU A 15 17.29 3.22 11.83
C LEU A 15 16.78 1.79 11.62
N SER A 16 15.65 1.41 12.21
CA SER A 16 15.04 0.08 11.99
C SER A 16 14.28 -0.03 10.66
N THR A 17 13.85 1.09 10.07
CA THR A 17 13.15 1.12 8.77
C THR A 17 14.09 1.05 7.56
N ILE A 18 15.41 1.21 7.73
CA ILE A 18 16.41 1.17 6.64
C ILE A 18 16.47 -0.21 5.93
N ASN A 19 15.88 -1.27 6.51
CA ASN A 19 15.54 -2.51 5.79
C ASN A 19 14.34 -2.28 4.85
N PHE A 20 14.45 -1.31 3.95
CA PHE A 20 13.35 -0.76 3.18
C PHE A 20 12.73 -1.79 2.22
N ALA A 21 11.40 -1.87 2.30
CA ALA A 21 10.48 -2.15 1.20
C ALA A 21 10.73 -3.44 0.38
N GLN A 22 11.12 -4.54 1.03
CA GLN A 22 10.74 -5.83 0.47
C GLN A 22 9.23 -5.99 0.66
N THR A 23 8.45 -5.56 -0.32
CA THR A 23 7.10 -6.09 -0.50
C THR A 23 7.24 -7.57 -0.81
N THR A 24 7.17 -8.41 0.23
CA THR A 24 7.16 -9.86 0.06
C THR A 24 5.76 -10.25 -0.39
N ALA A 25 5.65 -10.71 -1.64
CA ALA A 25 4.44 -11.41 -2.09
C ALA A 25 4.35 -12.72 -1.31
N ASP A 26 3.25 -12.95 -0.60
CA ASP A 26 2.98 -14.24 0.03
C ASP A 26 2.29 -15.16 -0.98
N ILE A 27 3.10 -15.73 -1.86
CA ILE A 27 2.66 -16.64 -2.92
C ILE A 27 2.20 -17.98 -2.34
N ASN A 28 2.52 -18.28 -1.07
CA ASN A 28 2.10 -19.52 -0.44
C ASN A 28 0.61 -19.48 -0.08
N CYS A 29 -0.22 -20.11 -0.89
CA CYS A 29 -1.65 -20.19 -0.61
C CYS A 29 -2.10 -21.30 0.34
N ALA A 30 -1.17 -22.09 0.90
CA ALA A 30 -1.52 -23.17 1.81
C ALA A 30 -1.97 -22.69 3.21
N SER A 31 -1.96 -21.37 3.49
CA SER A 31 -2.34 -20.81 4.79
C SER A 31 -3.23 -19.54 4.71
N GLU A 32 -4.13 -19.43 5.71
CA GLU A 32 -5.03 -18.33 6.10
C GLU A 32 -5.88 -17.68 5.00
N LEU A 33 -6.86 -18.43 4.47
CA LEU A 33 -7.98 -17.84 3.73
C LEU A 33 -8.86 -17.02 4.68
N LYS A 34 -9.24 -15.82 4.24
CA LYS A 34 -10.26 -14.99 4.89
C LYS A 34 -11.60 -15.20 4.21
N THR A 35 -12.69 -15.04 4.95
CA THR A 35 -14.04 -15.05 4.38
C THR A 35 -14.65 -13.64 4.38
N ILE A 36 -15.57 -13.42 3.46
CA ILE A 36 -16.42 -12.24 3.44
C ILE A 36 -17.80 -12.61 2.93
N ASP A 37 -18.82 -12.07 3.60
CA ASP A 37 -20.19 -12.16 3.13
C ASP A 37 -20.41 -11.20 1.97
N THR A 38 -21.11 -11.67 0.94
CA THR A 38 -21.44 -10.90 -0.25
C THR A 38 -22.95 -10.81 -0.39
N GLU A 39 -23.43 -9.80 -1.12
CA GLU A 39 -24.86 -9.64 -1.44
C GLU A 39 -25.27 -10.48 -2.67
N ILE A 40 -24.38 -11.34 -3.17
CA ILE A 40 -24.60 -12.17 -4.35
C ILE A 40 -25.61 -13.27 -4.02
N LYS A 41 -26.60 -13.45 -4.89
CA LYS A 41 -27.72 -14.39 -4.67
C LYS A 41 -27.29 -15.85 -4.72
N SER A 42 -26.34 -16.17 -5.60
CA SER A 42 -25.84 -17.51 -5.89
C SER A 42 -24.77 -17.98 -4.90
N GLN A 43 -24.01 -17.05 -4.30
CA GLN A 43 -22.96 -17.36 -3.34
C GLN A 43 -22.85 -16.28 -2.26
N SER A 44 -23.43 -16.55 -1.09
CA SER A 44 -23.48 -15.56 0.01
C SER A 44 -22.13 -15.29 0.67
N THR A 45 -21.13 -16.17 0.50
CA THR A 45 -19.82 -16.04 1.14
C THR A 45 -18.73 -16.48 0.19
N VAL A 46 -17.65 -15.70 0.10
CA VAL A 46 -16.45 -16.03 -0.67
C VAL A 46 -15.21 -16.07 0.22
N SER A 47 -14.34 -17.01 -0.08
CA SER A 47 -13.03 -17.20 0.55
C SER A 47 -11.95 -16.59 -0.33
N TYR A 48 -11.14 -15.70 0.26
CA TYR A 48 -10.10 -14.98 -0.46
C TYR A 48 -8.81 -14.88 0.33
N LYS A 49 -7.71 -14.66 -0.40
CA LYS A 49 -6.40 -14.30 0.15
C LYS A 49 -5.85 -13.08 -0.57
N ILE A 50 -5.24 -12.17 0.18
CA ILE A 50 -4.44 -11.07 -0.37
C ILE A 50 -3.01 -11.58 -0.51
N ILE A 51 -2.56 -11.78 -1.74
CA ILE A 51 -1.21 -12.29 -2.04
C ILE A 51 -0.19 -11.16 -1.99
N PHE A 52 -0.60 -10.00 -2.46
CA PHE A 52 0.21 -8.80 -2.50
C PHE A 52 -0.69 -7.60 -2.22
N SER A 53 -0.19 -6.65 -1.44
CA SER A 53 -0.86 -5.37 -1.23
C SER A 53 0.17 -4.27 -1.06
N GLN A 54 -0.06 -3.16 -1.76
CA GLN A 54 0.80 -1.99 -1.70
C GLN A 54 -0.07 -0.74 -1.56
N LYS A 55 0.29 0.13 -0.61
CA LYS A 55 -0.37 1.44 -0.48
C LYS A 55 -0.25 2.23 -1.79
N LEU A 56 -1.37 2.74 -2.26
CA LEU A 56 -1.47 3.66 -3.38
C LEU A 56 -1.42 5.10 -2.87
N TYR A 57 -0.43 5.82 -3.35
CA TYR A 57 -0.32 7.26 -3.13
C TYR A 57 -1.07 7.96 -4.25
N THR A 58 -2.31 8.37 -3.96
CA THR A 58 -3.16 9.06 -4.93
C THR A 58 -3.49 10.46 -4.45
N GLU A 59 -3.90 11.32 -5.38
CA GLU A 59 -4.48 12.62 -5.03
C GLU A 59 -5.67 12.47 -4.07
N LYS A 60 -6.41 11.35 -4.08
CA LYS A 60 -7.63 11.23 -3.27
C LYS A 60 -7.37 10.71 -1.86
N SER A 61 -6.40 9.82 -1.65
CA SER A 61 -6.18 9.12 -0.38
C SER A 61 -4.81 8.45 -0.31
N PHE A 62 -4.28 8.37 0.92
CA PHE A 62 -3.06 7.63 1.31
C PHE A 62 -3.38 6.35 2.09
N GLU A 63 -4.67 6.06 2.24
CA GLU A 63 -5.19 4.93 3.03
C GLU A 63 -5.64 3.75 2.17
N PHE A 64 -5.56 3.89 0.84
CA PHE A 64 -5.99 2.85 -0.08
C PHE A 64 -4.80 2.09 -0.62
N SER A 65 -5.04 0.84 -1.01
CA SER A 65 -4.01 -0.02 -1.59
C SER A 65 -4.42 -0.53 -2.97
N GLU A 66 -3.43 -0.95 -3.74
CA GLU A 66 -3.61 -1.92 -4.82
C GLU A 66 -3.24 -3.30 -4.31
N ALA A 67 -3.87 -4.33 -4.87
CA ALA A 67 -3.64 -5.69 -4.43
C ALA A 67 -3.78 -6.72 -5.55
N ILE A 68 -3.06 -7.82 -5.37
CA ILE A 68 -3.32 -9.09 -6.04
C ILE A 68 -4.02 -10.00 -5.03
N ILE A 69 -5.18 -10.52 -5.42
CA ILE A 69 -5.97 -11.42 -4.58
C ILE A 69 -6.23 -12.75 -5.30
N VAL A 70 -6.47 -13.79 -4.50
CA VAL A 70 -7.02 -15.06 -4.97
C VAL A 70 -8.37 -15.25 -4.32
N ILE A 71 -9.36 -15.68 -5.11
CA ILE A 71 -10.69 -16.09 -4.64
C ILE A 71 -10.84 -17.57 -4.99
N THR A 72 -10.78 -18.43 -3.97
CA THR A 72 -10.54 -19.87 -4.16
C THR A 72 -11.81 -20.68 -4.42
N ASP A 73 -12.96 -20.14 -4.05
CA ASP A 73 -14.25 -20.83 -4.03
C ASP A 73 -15.30 -20.10 -4.87
N ILE A 74 -14.88 -19.25 -5.80
CA ILE A 74 -15.82 -18.56 -6.71
C ILE A 74 -16.47 -19.57 -7.65
N ASP A 75 -17.80 -19.65 -7.65
CA ASP A 75 -18.53 -20.57 -8.55
C ASP A 75 -18.27 -20.21 -10.01
N ASP A 76 -17.86 -21.20 -10.82
CA ASP A 76 -17.57 -21.03 -12.24
C ASP A 76 -18.79 -20.61 -13.06
N ASN A 77 -20.00 -20.77 -12.51
CA ASN A 77 -21.25 -20.35 -13.13
C ASN A 77 -21.66 -18.92 -12.78
N LEU A 78 -20.92 -18.22 -11.91
CA LEU A 78 -21.19 -16.81 -11.61
C LEU A 78 -21.06 -15.98 -12.87
N ASN A 79 -22.03 -15.09 -13.07
CA ASN A 79 -21.92 -14.13 -14.14
C ASN A 79 -20.85 -13.07 -13.81
N LEU A 80 -20.50 -12.27 -14.81
CA LEU A 80 -19.46 -11.24 -14.68
C LEU A 80 -19.78 -10.21 -13.58
N ASP A 81 -21.03 -9.79 -13.48
CA ASP A 81 -21.46 -8.77 -12.53
C ASP A 81 -21.35 -9.28 -11.08
N GLU A 82 -21.81 -10.51 -10.82
CA GLU A 82 -21.67 -11.16 -9.51
C GLU A 82 -20.19 -11.35 -9.14
N THR A 83 -19.35 -11.74 -10.10
CA THR A 83 -17.90 -11.83 -9.89
C THR A 83 -17.30 -10.48 -9.48
N ILE A 84 -17.72 -9.39 -10.14
CA ILE A 84 -17.29 -8.04 -9.80
C ILE A 84 -17.78 -7.63 -8.41
N GLU A 85 -19.03 -7.93 -8.05
CA GLU A 85 -19.58 -7.65 -6.72
C GLU A 85 -18.78 -8.31 -5.60
N ALA A 86 -18.38 -9.58 -5.77
CA ALA A 86 -17.53 -10.28 -4.80
C ALA A 86 -16.18 -9.55 -4.62
N ILE A 87 -15.53 -9.20 -5.74
CA ILE A 87 -14.24 -8.48 -5.72
C ILE A 87 -14.40 -7.10 -5.07
N VAL A 88 -15.50 -6.38 -5.35
CA VAL A 88 -15.80 -5.08 -4.77
C VAL A 88 -16.00 -5.18 -3.26
N ALA A 89 -16.75 -6.19 -2.79
CA ALA A 89 -16.95 -6.43 -1.36
C ALA A 89 -15.61 -6.63 -0.63
N ILE A 90 -14.73 -7.49 -1.19
CA ILE A 90 -13.37 -7.71 -0.68
C ILE A 90 -12.59 -6.38 -0.66
N GLY A 91 -12.68 -5.61 -1.74
CA GLY A 91 -12.02 -4.32 -1.89
C GLY A 91 -12.43 -3.29 -0.86
N VAL A 92 -13.73 -3.12 -0.63
CA VAL A 92 -14.27 -2.19 0.37
C VAL A 92 -13.83 -2.60 1.77
N LYS A 93 -13.97 -3.89 2.14
CA LYS A 93 -13.58 -4.40 3.46
C LYS A 93 -12.09 -4.16 3.77
N ASN A 94 -11.22 -4.30 2.75
CA ASN A 94 -9.77 -4.21 2.92
C ASN A 94 -9.15 -2.89 2.43
N LYS A 95 -9.97 -1.89 2.06
CA LYS A 95 -9.53 -0.60 1.51
C LYS A 95 -8.65 -0.74 0.24
N LEU A 96 -8.97 -1.69 -0.64
CA LEU A 96 -8.30 -1.92 -1.91
C LEU A 96 -9.02 -1.18 -3.03
N SER A 97 -8.36 -0.19 -3.66
CA SER A 97 -8.94 0.62 -4.74
C SER A 97 -8.58 0.11 -6.14
N LYS A 98 -7.58 -0.74 -6.26
CA LYS A 98 -7.21 -1.44 -7.50
C LYS A 98 -6.95 -2.90 -7.18
N ILE A 99 -7.64 -3.80 -7.87
CA ILE A 99 -7.59 -5.22 -7.56
C ILE A 99 -7.37 -6.01 -8.84
N LEU A 100 -6.34 -6.85 -8.81
CA LEU A 100 -6.15 -7.92 -9.78
C LEU A 100 -6.49 -9.24 -9.07
N ALA A 101 -7.48 -9.96 -9.58
CA ALA A 101 -8.02 -11.14 -8.91
C ALA A 101 -7.77 -12.41 -9.74
N PHE A 102 -7.56 -13.53 -9.06
CA PHE A 102 -7.33 -14.84 -9.68
C PHE A 102 -8.19 -15.91 -9.02
N LYS A 103 -8.61 -16.91 -9.79
CA LYS A 103 -9.29 -18.11 -9.27
C LYS A 103 -8.35 -19.02 -8.50
N THR A 104 -7.07 -19.06 -8.89
CA THR A 104 -6.11 -20.01 -8.32
C THR A 104 -4.76 -19.36 -8.05
N CYS A 105 -4.05 -19.90 -7.08
CA CYS A 105 -2.71 -19.46 -6.74
C CYS A 105 -1.67 -19.83 -7.80
N LYS A 106 -1.88 -20.94 -8.49
CA LYS A 106 -1.07 -21.33 -9.63
C LYS A 106 -1.11 -20.29 -10.75
N ALA A 107 -2.27 -19.64 -10.96
CA ALA A 107 -2.36 -18.53 -11.89
C ALA A 107 -1.55 -17.32 -11.41
N VAL A 108 -1.54 -17.02 -10.10
CA VAL A 108 -0.70 -15.95 -9.53
C VAL A 108 0.80 -16.26 -9.70
N GLU A 109 1.21 -17.50 -9.49
CA GLU A 109 2.60 -17.94 -9.74
C GLU A 109 3.00 -17.71 -11.20
N PHE A 110 2.12 -18.04 -12.16
CA PHE A 110 2.36 -17.76 -13.57
C PHE A 110 2.38 -16.26 -13.87
N TYR A 111 1.50 -15.48 -13.23
CA TYR A 111 1.48 -14.02 -13.35
C TYR A 111 2.82 -13.40 -12.93
N PHE A 112 3.46 -13.86 -11.85
CA PHE A 112 4.78 -13.37 -11.45
C PHE A 112 5.93 -13.87 -12.34
N ASN A 113 5.70 -14.92 -13.15
CA ASN A 113 6.70 -15.54 -14.02
C ASN A 113 6.40 -15.40 -15.52
N GLN A 114 5.63 -14.39 -15.92
CA GLN A 114 5.12 -14.20 -17.30
C GLN A 114 6.18 -14.35 -18.40
N ASN A 115 7.41 -13.91 -18.16
CA ASN A 115 8.51 -13.96 -19.13
C ASN A 115 9.04 -15.38 -19.43
N ARG A 116 8.51 -16.41 -18.75
CA ARG A 116 8.98 -17.81 -18.84
C ARG A 116 7.86 -18.80 -19.10
N LEU A 117 6.66 -18.33 -19.42
CA LEU A 117 5.50 -19.20 -19.62
C LEU A 117 5.55 -19.87 -20.99
N ASN A 118 5.20 -21.15 -21.04
CA ASN A 118 4.81 -21.80 -22.28
C ASN A 118 3.34 -21.50 -22.61
N SER A 119 2.88 -21.90 -23.80
CA SER A 119 1.51 -21.64 -24.27
C SER A 119 0.45 -22.20 -23.32
N SER A 120 0.64 -23.43 -22.83
CA SER A 120 -0.31 -24.08 -21.90
C SER A 120 -0.43 -23.33 -20.57
N GLN A 121 0.68 -22.78 -20.06
CA GLN A 121 0.69 -21.96 -18.84
C GLN A 121 0.06 -20.59 -19.06
N THR A 122 0.23 -20.02 -20.25
CA THR A 122 -0.42 -18.75 -20.64
C THR A 122 -1.94 -18.93 -20.74
N ASP A 123 -2.40 -19.98 -21.43
CA ASP A 123 -3.83 -20.31 -21.50
C ASP A 123 -4.43 -20.58 -20.11
N TYR A 124 -3.66 -21.21 -19.22
CA TYR A 124 -4.08 -21.43 -17.84
C TYR A 124 -4.21 -20.11 -17.07
N LEU A 125 -3.23 -19.21 -17.20
CA LEU A 125 -3.26 -17.88 -16.59
C LEU A 125 -4.51 -17.11 -17.04
N ASP A 126 -4.75 -17.03 -18.34
CA ASP A 126 -5.86 -16.26 -18.91
C ASP A 126 -7.23 -16.79 -18.48
N LYS A 127 -7.39 -18.12 -18.40
CA LYS A 127 -8.64 -18.76 -17.92
C LYS A 127 -8.91 -18.54 -16.43
N ASN A 128 -7.87 -18.31 -15.64
CA ASN A 128 -7.97 -18.16 -14.19
C ASN A 128 -7.83 -16.71 -13.73
N LEU A 129 -7.61 -15.77 -14.64
CA LEU A 129 -7.63 -14.35 -14.38
C LEU A 129 -9.09 -13.88 -14.28
N LEU A 130 -9.42 -13.28 -13.14
CA LEU A 130 -10.71 -12.62 -12.94
C LEU A 130 -10.63 -11.16 -13.39
N PRO A 131 -11.77 -10.48 -13.59
CA PRO A 131 -11.79 -9.09 -14.00
C PRO A 131 -10.96 -8.20 -13.07
N LYS A 132 -10.16 -7.32 -13.66
CA LYS A 132 -9.50 -6.25 -12.92
C LYS A 132 -10.55 -5.23 -12.48
N VAL A 133 -10.59 -4.90 -11.19
CA VAL A 133 -11.57 -3.98 -10.62
C VAL A 133 -10.87 -2.74 -10.05
N GLU A 134 -11.38 -1.56 -10.41
CA GLU A 134 -10.99 -0.29 -9.81
C GLU A 134 -12.19 0.31 -9.06
N ILE A 135 -11.99 0.65 -7.78
CA ILE A 135 -13.05 1.06 -6.85
C ILE A 135 -12.78 2.49 -6.40
N ASP A 136 -13.73 3.40 -6.60
CA ASP A 136 -13.68 4.72 -5.97
C ASP A 136 -14.08 4.65 -4.49
N LEU A 137 -13.19 4.09 -3.68
CA LEU A 137 -13.36 3.96 -2.23
C LEU A 137 -13.56 5.31 -1.54
N ASN A 138 -13.15 6.42 -2.16
CA ASN A 138 -13.39 7.73 -1.56
C ASN A 138 -14.91 8.00 -1.45
N LYS A 139 -15.72 7.46 -2.37
CA LYS A 139 -17.19 7.61 -2.32
C LYS A 139 -17.83 6.84 -1.18
N SER A 140 -17.25 5.71 -0.74
CA SER A 140 -17.78 4.94 0.40
C SER A 140 -17.40 5.53 1.76
N LEU A 141 -16.39 6.40 1.83
CA LEU A 141 -15.99 7.07 3.07
C LEU A 141 -16.99 8.13 3.52
N SER A 142 -17.17 8.24 4.84
CA SER A 142 -17.89 9.35 5.47
C SER A 142 -17.16 10.69 5.28
N LYS A 143 -17.88 11.82 5.39
CA LYS A 143 -17.29 13.17 5.31
C LYS A 143 -16.15 13.37 6.31
N LYS A 144 -16.24 12.73 7.50
CA LYS A 144 -15.19 12.79 8.53
C LYS A 144 -13.94 12.05 8.08
N GLU A 145 -14.08 10.83 7.57
CA GLU A 145 -12.95 10.03 7.07
C GLU A 145 -12.27 10.67 5.86
N ARG A 146 -13.04 11.18 4.89
CA ARG A 146 -12.48 11.92 3.75
C ARG A 146 -11.61 13.10 4.19
N LYS A 147 -12.08 13.88 5.19
CA LYS A 147 -11.31 14.98 5.77
C LYS A 147 -10.06 14.49 6.49
N LYS A 148 -10.13 13.36 7.21
CA LYS A 148 -8.96 12.75 7.88
C LYS A 148 -7.92 12.31 6.86
N ASN A 149 -8.32 11.59 5.82
CA ASN A 149 -7.42 11.11 4.77
C ASN A 149 -6.78 12.27 4.02
N LYS A 150 -7.55 13.32 3.70
CA LYS A 150 -7.00 14.55 3.11
C LYS A 150 -5.94 15.20 4.01
N ARG A 151 -6.17 15.30 5.31
CA ARG A 151 -5.19 15.89 6.24
C ARG A 151 -3.89 15.07 6.33
N LYS A 152 -4.00 13.73 6.30
CA LYS A 152 -2.84 12.83 6.25
C LYS A 152 -2.04 13.04 4.96
N ARG A 153 -2.74 12.98 3.82
CA ARG A 153 -2.22 13.28 2.48
C ARG A 153 -1.45 14.60 2.46
N ASP A 154 -2.12 15.70 2.81
CA ASP A 154 -1.56 17.05 2.80
C ASP A 154 -0.33 17.18 3.71
N LEU A 155 -0.29 16.44 4.83
CA LEU A 155 0.86 16.43 5.72
C LEU A 155 2.05 15.68 5.10
N ILE A 156 1.83 14.49 4.53
CA ILE A 156 2.87 13.71 3.88
C ILE A 156 3.44 14.48 2.68
N GLU A 157 2.59 15.02 1.81
CA GLU A 157 3.02 15.81 0.65
C GLU A 157 3.87 17.01 1.08
N LEU A 158 3.41 17.76 2.10
CA LEU A 158 4.16 18.91 2.62
C LEU A 158 5.55 18.53 3.12
N VAL A 159 5.65 17.45 3.91
CA VAL A 159 6.93 17.03 4.48
C VAL A 159 7.81 16.37 3.42
N SER A 160 7.23 15.62 2.51
CA SER A 160 7.90 15.00 1.36
C SER A 160 8.54 16.06 0.47
N ASN A 161 7.81 17.10 0.09
CA ASN A 161 8.33 18.17 -0.77
C ASN A 161 9.50 18.89 -0.09
N LYS A 162 9.35 19.27 1.19
CA LYS A 162 10.44 19.87 1.98
C LYS A 162 11.67 18.98 2.09
N SER A 163 11.45 17.68 2.25
CA SER A 163 12.53 16.69 2.34
C SER A 163 13.23 16.53 1.00
N CYS A 164 12.46 16.46 -0.09
CA CYS A 164 13.00 16.34 -1.44
C CYS A 164 13.81 17.57 -1.84
N GLU A 165 13.32 18.78 -1.58
CA GLU A 165 14.08 20.02 -1.78
C GLU A 165 15.43 19.99 -1.03
N LYS A 166 15.46 19.43 0.18
CA LYS A 166 16.69 19.28 0.96
C LYS A 166 17.63 18.24 0.38
N PHE A 167 17.11 17.15 -0.16
CA PHE A 167 17.92 16.16 -0.87
C PHE A 167 18.50 16.73 -2.17
N GLU A 168 17.72 17.48 -2.96
CA GLU A 168 18.18 18.14 -4.18
C GLU A 168 19.29 19.16 -3.92
N GLN A 169 19.23 19.88 -2.79
CA GLN A 169 20.26 20.83 -2.36
C GLN A 169 21.64 20.17 -2.12
N LEU A 170 21.69 18.86 -1.89
CA LEU A 170 22.96 18.14 -1.74
C LEU A 170 23.72 17.98 -3.07
N LYS A 171 23.06 18.25 -4.21
CA LYS A 171 23.63 18.15 -5.57
C LYS A 171 24.36 16.82 -5.85
N THR A 172 23.90 15.75 -5.19
CA THR A 172 24.39 14.39 -5.38
C THR A 172 23.32 13.58 -6.09
N THR A 173 23.74 12.67 -6.96
CA THR A 173 22.86 11.69 -7.60
C THR A 173 22.51 10.52 -6.67
N ARG A 174 23.24 10.37 -5.56
CA ARG A 174 23.04 9.29 -4.58
C ARG A 174 23.01 9.81 -3.16
N ILE A 175 21.92 9.52 -2.47
CA ILE A 175 21.72 9.81 -1.05
C ILE A 175 22.14 8.59 -0.23
N SER A 176 23.02 8.76 0.75
CA SER A 176 23.35 7.69 1.70
C SER A 176 22.19 7.45 2.67
N ALA A 177 22.09 6.24 3.24
CA ALA A 177 21.06 5.93 4.25
C ALA A 177 21.15 6.88 5.46
N GLU A 178 22.35 7.26 5.87
CA GLU A 178 22.56 8.22 6.95
C GLU A 178 22.04 9.62 6.60
N GLN A 179 22.35 10.13 5.40
CA GLN A 179 21.83 11.42 4.93
C GLN A 179 20.31 11.40 4.84
N PHE A 180 19.74 10.30 4.35
CA PHE A 180 18.31 10.07 4.30
C PHE A 180 17.68 10.19 5.70
N VAL A 181 18.18 9.40 6.66
CA VAL A 181 17.67 9.38 8.04
C VAL A 181 17.82 10.74 8.72
N GLN A 182 18.96 11.41 8.56
CA GLN A 182 19.21 12.71 9.20
C GLN A 182 18.25 13.79 8.68
N ILE A 183 18.10 13.90 7.36
CA ILE A 183 17.21 14.90 6.74
C ILE A 183 15.77 14.64 7.13
N LEU A 184 15.32 13.38 7.00
CA LEU A 184 13.95 13.01 7.35
C LEU A 184 13.62 13.21 8.82
N SER A 185 14.53 12.81 9.72
CA SER A 185 14.33 13.00 11.16
C SER A 185 14.20 14.47 11.51
N LYS A 186 15.09 15.31 10.96
CA LYS A 186 15.11 16.74 11.21
C LYS A 186 13.82 17.42 10.78
N ILE A 187 13.39 17.16 9.54
CA ILE A 187 12.18 17.80 9.01
C ILE A 187 10.94 17.24 9.72
N SER A 188 10.86 15.92 9.93
CA SER A 188 9.70 15.29 10.59
C SER A 188 9.52 15.74 12.04
N ALA A 189 10.60 16.03 12.76
CA ALA A 189 10.55 16.52 14.14
C ALA A 189 9.76 17.84 14.27
N ASP A 190 9.87 18.74 13.28
CA ASP A 190 9.12 20.01 13.24
C ASP A 190 7.61 19.79 13.11
N TYR A 191 7.20 18.63 12.57
CA TYR A 191 5.80 18.27 12.35
C TYR A 191 5.24 17.28 13.37
N ALA A 192 6.03 16.80 14.33
CA ALA A 192 5.66 15.78 15.32
C ALA A 192 4.28 15.99 15.97
N LYS A 193 4.00 17.20 16.46
CA LYS A 193 2.69 17.52 17.08
C LYS A 193 1.54 17.46 16.07
N LYS A 194 1.77 17.91 14.83
CA LYS A 194 0.78 17.87 13.75
C LYS A 194 0.53 16.43 13.31
N THR A 195 1.58 15.62 13.22
CA THR A 195 1.50 14.17 12.94
C THR A 195 0.61 13.47 13.96
N GLN A 196 0.87 13.63 15.25
CA GLN A 196 0.06 13.02 16.31
C GLN A 196 -1.42 13.40 16.19
N LYS A 197 -1.71 14.68 15.95
CA LYS A 197 -3.08 15.19 15.78
C LYS A 197 -3.78 14.67 14.52
N VAL A 198 -3.06 14.53 13.42
CA VAL A 198 -3.61 14.09 12.13
C VAL A 198 -3.84 12.58 12.09
N TYR A 199 -2.93 11.81 12.70
CA TYR A 199 -3.07 10.36 12.80
C TYR A 199 -4.07 9.96 13.89
N GLU A 200 -4.28 10.81 14.89
CA GLU A 200 -5.18 10.57 16.04
C GLU A 200 -4.73 9.35 16.86
N MET A 201 -3.42 9.25 17.13
CA MET A 201 -2.78 8.14 17.84
C MET A 201 -1.74 8.65 18.85
N SER A 202 -1.10 7.74 19.58
CA SER A 202 0.08 8.08 20.39
C SER A 202 1.21 8.66 19.53
N PHE A 203 2.16 9.35 20.15
CA PHE A 203 3.28 9.93 19.41
C PHE A 203 4.11 8.84 18.71
N GLU A 204 4.38 7.75 19.42
CA GLU A 204 5.19 6.63 18.97
C GLU A 204 4.54 5.94 17.76
N GLU A 205 3.26 5.55 17.87
CA GLU A 205 2.54 4.90 16.77
C GLU A 205 2.40 5.81 15.56
N SER A 206 2.06 7.09 15.80
CA SER A 206 1.91 8.06 14.71
C SER A 206 3.23 8.36 14.01
N ALA A 207 4.35 8.42 14.75
CA ALA A 207 5.67 8.62 14.18
C ALA A 207 6.08 7.43 13.30
N ILE A 208 5.87 6.19 13.76
CA ILE A 208 6.17 4.98 12.98
C ILE A 208 5.38 4.97 11.68
N GLN A 209 4.05 5.12 11.75
CA GLN A 209 3.21 5.11 10.55
C GLN A 209 3.53 6.26 9.60
N PHE A 210 3.76 7.46 10.15
CA PHE A 210 4.11 8.62 9.35
C PHE A 210 5.42 8.46 8.60
N ILE A 211 6.46 7.93 9.26
CA ILE A 211 7.75 7.70 8.63
C ILE A 211 7.67 6.63 7.53
N ASP A 212 6.91 5.56 7.76
CA ASP A 212 6.67 4.53 6.74
C ASP A 212 5.95 5.13 5.50
N ASP A 213 4.85 5.85 5.74
CA ASP A 213 4.09 6.52 4.68
C ASP A 213 4.94 7.54 3.91
N LEU A 214 5.72 8.34 4.64
CA LEU A 214 6.55 9.40 4.08
C LEU A 214 7.69 8.83 3.25
N THR A 215 8.33 7.76 3.72
CA THR A 215 9.43 7.16 2.97
C THR A 215 8.93 6.54 1.68
N LYS A 216 7.86 5.74 1.74
CA LYS A 216 7.26 5.14 0.55
C LYS A 216 6.86 6.21 -0.47
N HIS A 217 6.29 7.32 -0.02
CA HIS A 217 5.97 8.46 -0.87
C HIS A 217 7.23 9.10 -1.51
N LEU A 218 8.27 9.37 -0.73
CA LEU A 218 9.53 9.95 -1.21
C LEU A 218 10.22 9.04 -2.24
N VAL A 219 10.27 7.75 -1.99
CA VAL A 219 10.91 6.76 -2.85
C VAL A 219 10.23 6.69 -4.23
N VAL A 220 8.94 7.00 -4.31
CA VAL A 220 8.19 7.08 -5.57
C VAL A 220 8.33 8.45 -6.23
N ASN A 221 8.26 9.54 -5.46
CA ASN A 221 8.05 10.90 -5.98
C ASN A 221 9.27 11.82 -5.89
N CYS A 222 10.38 11.39 -5.29
CA CYS A 222 11.61 12.18 -5.14
C CYS A 222 12.78 11.53 -5.88
N GLY A 223 13.21 12.16 -6.99
CA GLY A 223 14.27 11.66 -7.87
C GLY A 223 15.54 11.22 -7.13
N PRO A 224 16.14 12.06 -6.27
CA PRO A 224 17.35 11.72 -5.49
C PRO A 224 17.22 10.49 -4.58
N VAL A 225 15.99 10.11 -4.21
CA VAL A 225 15.69 9.03 -3.27
C VAL A 225 15.23 7.76 -4.01
N SER A 226 14.90 7.86 -5.29
CA SER A 226 14.37 6.75 -6.09
C SER A 226 15.30 5.54 -6.19
N GLU A 227 16.63 5.73 -6.10
CA GLU A 227 17.61 4.64 -6.12
C GLU A 227 17.58 3.76 -4.85
N LEU A 228 16.96 4.22 -3.75
CA LEU A 228 16.74 3.38 -2.56
C LEU A 228 15.79 2.20 -2.82
N LYS A 229 15.05 2.19 -3.94
CA LYS A 229 14.25 1.01 -4.37
C LYS A 229 15.11 -0.18 -4.81
N LYS A 230 16.38 0.03 -5.16
CA LYS A 230 17.19 -0.93 -5.93
C LYS A 230 18.18 -1.76 -5.08
N LYS A 231 18.06 -1.76 -3.75
CA LYS A 231 18.92 -2.56 -2.86
C LYS A 231 18.15 -3.64 -2.14
#